data_AF-A0A6J4T3K2-F1
#
_entry.id   AF-A0A6J4T3K2-F1
#
_cell.length_a   1.000
_cell.length_b   1.000
_cell.length_c   1.000
_cell.angle_alpha   90.00
_cell.angle_beta   90.00
_cell.angle_gamma   90.00
#
_symmetry.space_group_name_H-M   'P 1'
#
loop_
_entity.id
_entity.type
_entity.pdbx_description
1 polymer ?
#
loop_
_entity_poly.entity_id
_entity_poly.type
_entity_poly.pdbx_seq_one_letter_code
_entity_poly.pdbx_strand_id
1 'polypeptide(L)'
;MLHAMRGLEAREGDLAVKPWLYRIAHNESISLLRRRPQVDQLDAVDAGSGGGAEQDAEGRTRLRELVDDIQQLPERQRGALVMRELSGLRYAEVAAALSVSTDAAKQSVLEARRALVDFGKGRDMDCETVCRMVSDSDRRTLRGRALRAHLGACASCHEFETAIGTRRADLAASHPPFRPRPRPPYSRACQMVAAEAAGVWWRACWAAEASARRPASRWPSAP
;
A
#
# COMPACT_ATOMS: atom_id res chain seq x y z
N MET A 1 21.44 24.30 -12.95
CA MET A 1 22.90 24.52 -13.15
C MET A 1 23.54 25.34 -12.04
N LEU A 2 22.99 26.50 -11.66
CA LEU A 2 23.58 27.38 -10.63
C LEU A 2 23.84 26.69 -9.26
N HIS A 3 22.92 25.84 -8.79
CA HIS A 3 23.11 25.07 -7.55
C HIS A 3 24.26 24.04 -7.62
N ALA A 4 24.45 23.42 -8.79
CA ALA A 4 25.53 22.47 -9.00
C ALA A 4 26.90 23.17 -9.05
N MET A 5 26.99 24.34 -9.69
CA MET A 5 28.22 25.14 -9.78
C MET A 5 28.66 25.67 -8.42
N ARG A 6 27.75 26.25 -7.63
CA ARG A 6 28.06 26.72 -6.26
C ARG A 6 28.47 25.59 -5.32
N GLY A 7 27.89 24.40 -5.50
CA GLY A 7 28.22 23.22 -4.70
C GLY A 7 29.60 22.63 -5.03
N LEU A 8 30.13 22.87 -6.23
CA LEU A 8 31.47 22.43 -6.64
C LEU A 8 32.56 23.32 -6.03
N GLU A 9 32.33 24.63 -5.95
CA GLU A 9 33.27 25.60 -5.36
C GLU A 9 33.47 25.40 -3.85
N ALA A 10 32.45 24.88 -3.15
CA ALA A 10 32.52 24.57 -1.71
C ALA A 10 33.09 23.16 -1.41
N ARG A 11 33.59 22.43 -2.43
CA ARG A 11 33.87 20.99 -2.32
C ARG A 11 35.37 20.70 -2.28
N GLU A 12 35.86 20.35 -1.11
CA GLU A 12 37.23 19.88 -0.87
C GLU A 12 37.17 18.38 -0.53
N GLY A 13 37.37 17.50 -1.52
CA GLY A 13 37.45 16.04 -1.28
C GLY A 13 37.06 15.09 -2.42
N ASP A 14 37.58 13.87 -2.33
CA ASP A 14 37.50 12.75 -3.30
C ASP A 14 36.19 11.95 -3.21
N LEU A 15 35.06 12.64 -3.07
CA LEU A 15 33.74 11.99 -3.16
C LEU A 15 33.34 11.83 -4.63
N ALA A 16 32.84 10.64 -4.98
CA ALA A 16 32.33 10.31 -6.32
C ALA A 16 31.35 11.40 -6.82
N VAL A 17 31.78 12.14 -7.86
CA VAL A 17 31.09 13.33 -8.37
C VAL A 17 29.71 12.99 -8.93
N LYS A 18 29.57 11.82 -9.58
CA LYS A 18 28.33 11.39 -10.22
C LYS A 18 27.17 11.25 -9.21
N PRO A 19 27.24 10.43 -8.15
CA PRO A 19 26.18 10.35 -7.13
C PRO A 19 25.82 11.69 -6.48
N TRP A 20 26.82 12.55 -6.25
CA TRP A 20 26.61 13.86 -5.66
C TRP A 20 25.80 14.80 -6.59
N LEU A 21 26.09 14.79 -7.90
CA LEU A 21 25.29 15.53 -8.89
C LEU A 21 23.85 15.01 -8.96
N TYR A 22 23.65 13.68 -8.92
CA TYR A 22 22.31 13.10 -8.87
C TYR A 22 21.52 13.53 -7.65
N ARG A 23 22.17 13.66 -6.48
CA ARG A 23 21.52 14.19 -5.28
C ARG A 23 21.03 15.62 -5.47
N ILE A 24 21.87 16.49 -6.04
CA ILE A 24 21.48 17.89 -6.32
C ILE A 24 20.35 17.93 -7.32
N ALA A 25 20.49 17.23 -8.45
CA ALA A 25 19.46 17.17 -9.49
C ALA A 25 18.14 16.61 -8.97
N HIS A 26 18.19 15.55 -8.15
CA HIS A 26 17.02 14.97 -7.50
C HIS A 26 16.37 15.99 -6.58
N ASN A 27 17.10 16.58 -5.63
CA ASN A 27 16.56 17.55 -4.68
C ASN A 27 15.92 18.76 -5.37
N GLU A 28 16.54 19.28 -6.43
CA GLU A 28 15.97 20.36 -7.25
C GLU A 28 14.69 19.90 -7.96
N SER A 29 14.70 18.71 -8.55
CA SER A 29 13.50 18.14 -9.20
C SER A 29 12.34 18.00 -8.20
N ILE A 30 12.63 17.56 -6.98
CA ILE A 30 11.64 17.45 -5.91
C ILE A 30 11.13 18.84 -5.49
N SER A 31 12.03 19.81 -5.33
CA SER A 31 11.66 21.19 -5.02
C SER A 31 10.73 21.77 -6.09
N LEU A 32 11.03 21.53 -7.37
CA LEU A 32 10.19 21.97 -8.50
C LEU A 32 8.82 21.28 -8.49
N LEU A 33 8.77 19.97 -8.28
CA LEU A 33 7.51 19.22 -8.21
C LEU A 33 6.61 19.69 -7.05
N ARG A 34 7.20 20.00 -5.88
CA ARG A 34 6.43 20.51 -4.73
C ARG A 34 5.95 21.95 -4.91
N ARG A 35 6.68 22.75 -5.68
CA ARG A 35 6.33 24.15 -5.98
C ARG A 35 5.29 24.28 -7.08
N ARG A 36 5.16 23.27 -7.94
CA ARG A 36 4.18 23.27 -9.02
C ARG A 36 2.78 23.04 -8.43
N PRO A 37 1.85 24.01 -8.53
CA PRO A 37 0.45 23.72 -8.27
C PRO A 37 0.03 22.62 -9.25
N GLN A 38 -0.75 21.65 -8.79
CA GLN A 38 -1.21 20.50 -9.57
C GLN A 38 -2.18 20.99 -10.66
N VAL A 39 -1.64 21.64 -11.69
CA VAL A 39 -2.33 22.07 -12.91
C VAL A 39 -1.80 21.21 -14.05
N ASP A 40 -2.76 20.79 -14.86
CA ASP A 40 -2.78 19.73 -15.85
C ASP A 40 -1.48 19.42 -16.62
N GLN A 41 -1.46 18.15 -17.04
CA GLN A 41 -0.41 17.44 -17.76
C GLN A 41 0.26 18.31 -18.84
N LEU A 42 1.60 18.35 -18.83
CA LEU A 42 2.34 18.89 -19.97
C LEU A 42 2.25 17.88 -21.10
N ASP A 43 1.75 18.34 -22.24
CA ASP A 43 1.82 17.64 -23.51
C ASP A 43 3.23 17.09 -23.74
N ALA A 44 3.28 15.79 -24.02
CA ALA A 44 4.51 15.06 -24.25
C ALA A 44 5.26 15.66 -25.45
N VAL A 45 6.54 15.96 -25.24
CA VAL A 45 7.43 16.47 -26.29
C VAL A 45 7.60 15.40 -27.36
N ASP A 46 7.15 15.72 -28.57
CA ASP A 46 7.13 14.84 -29.74
C ASP A 46 8.55 14.65 -30.27
N ALA A 47 9.24 13.61 -29.81
CA ALA A 47 10.52 13.17 -30.38
C ALA A 47 10.23 12.24 -31.57
N GLY A 48 9.98 12.84 -32.74
CA GLY A 48 9.80 12.12 -33.99
C GLY A 48 11.06 11.36 -34.41
N SER A 49 10.89 10.09 -34.78
CA SER A 49 11.81 9.34 -35.65
C SER A 49 11.08 8.14 -36.22
N GLY A 50 11.26 7.92 -37.52
CA GLY A 50 10.46 7.02 -38.35
C GLY A 50 10.67 5.52 -38.10
N GLY A 51 9.54 4.84 -38.01
CA GLY A 51 9.29 3.42 -38.21
C GLY A 51 7.84 3.25 -38.67
N GLY A 52 7.45 2.07 -39.17
CA GLY A 52 6.12 1.85 -39.73
C GLY A 52 5.01 2.36 -38.80
N ALA A 53 4.13 3.23 -39.31
CA ALA A 53 3.22 4.09 -38.54
C ALA A 53 2.42 3.37 -37.44
N GLU A 54 2.11 2.09 -37.62
CA GLU A 54 1.34 1.27 -36.68
C GLU A 54 2.20 0.69 -35.52
N GLN A 55 3.41 0.20 -35.81
CA GLN A 55 4.39 -0.25 -34.80
C GLN A 55 4.89 0.93 -33.96
N ASP A 56 5.04 2.06 -34.61
CA ASP A 56 5.37 3.34 -34.01
C ASP A 56 4.26 3.84 -33.06
N ALA A 57 2.99 3.61 -33.39
CA ALA A 57 1.85 4.00 -32.56
C ALA A 57 1.74 3.14 -31.29
N GLU A 58 1.85 1.82 -31.40
CA GLU A 58 1.82 0.90 -30.25
C GLU A 58 2.99 1.19 -29.29
N GLY A 59 4.19 1.38 -29.83
CA GLY A 59 5.37 1.75 -29.06
C GLY A 59 5.20 3.08 -28.30
N ARG A 60 4.63 4.11 -28.95
CA ARG A 60 4.33 5.41 -28.32
C ARG A 60 3.29 5.30 -27.23
N THR A 61 2.26 4.47 -27.39
CA THR A 61 1.23 4.24 -26.36
C THR A 61 1.85 3.55 -25.14
N ARG A 62 2.61 2.47 -25.37
CA ARG A 62 3.30 1.75 -24.30
C ARG A 62 4.30 2.63 -23.53
N LEU A 63 5.01 3.52 -24.24
CA LEU A 63 5.93 4.47 -23.61
C LEU A 63 5.18 5.49 -22.74
N ARG A 64 4.06 6.04 -23.25
CA ARG A 64 3.21 6.96 -22.48
C ARG A 64 2.70 6.32 -21.19
N GLU A 65 2.15 5.10 -21.29
CA GLU A 65 1.70 4.34 -20.12
C GLU A 65 2.81 4.12 -19.10
N LEU A 66 4.01 3.73 -19.56
CA LEU A 66 5.15 3.53 -18.66
C LEU A 66 5.57 4.83 -17.97
N VAL A 67 5.55 5.95 -18.69
CA VAL A 67 5.88 7.26 -18.12
C VAL A 67 4.86 7.66 -17.07
N ASP A 68 3.56 7.46 -17.33
CA ASP A 68 2.50 7.74 -16.37
C ASP A 68 2.60 6.84 -15.13
N ASP A 69 2.89 5.56 -15.32
CA ASP A 69 3.11 4.62 -14.22
C ASP A 69 4.29 5.03 -13.33
N ILE A 70 5.39 5.47 -13.95
CA ILE A 70 6.56 5.97 -13.22
C ILE A 70 6.20 7.25 -12.45
N GLN A 71 5.34 8.11 -12.99
CA GLN A 71 4.90 9.32 -12.31
C GLN A 71 4.03 9.04 -11.09
N GLN A 72 3.23 7.98 -11.11
CA GLN A 72 2.40 7.52 -9.98
C GLN A 72 3.22 6.91 -8.84
N LEU A 73 4.46 6.50 -9.08
CA LEU A 73 5.32 5.93 -8.03
C LEU A 73 5.60 6.96 -6.92
N PRO A 74 5.68 6.50 -5.66
CA PRO A 74 6.20 7.30 -4.56
C PRO A 74 7.58 7.90 -4.92
N GLU A 75 7.78 9.16 -4.54
CA GLU A 75 8.95 9.97 -4.91
C GLU A 75 10.29 9.24 -4.76
N ARG A 76 10.49 8.55 -3.63
CA ARG A 76 11.70 7.76 -3.34
C ARG A 76 11.86 6.55 -4.26
N GLN A 77 10.78 5.84 -4.54
CA GLN A 77 10.77 4.67 -5.42
C GLN A 77 11.08 5.10 -6.86
N ARG A 78 10.42 6.17 -7.33
CA ARG A 78 10.68 6.78 -8.64
C ARG A 78 12.14 7.20 -8.79
N GLY A 79 12.67 7.97 -7.83
CA GLY A 79 14.06 8.42 -7.85
C GLY A 79 15.05 7.25 -7.88
N ALA A 80 14.84 6.24 -7.03
CA ALA A 80 15.69 5.06 -6.98
C ALA A 80 15.67 4.27 -8.30
N LEU A 81 14.49 4.07 -8.90
CA LEU A 81 14.32 3.36 -10.15
C LEU A 81 15.00 4.10 -11.32
N VAL A 82 14.75 5.40 -11.46
CA VAL A 82 15.33 6.23 -12.53
C VAL A 82 16.85 6.25 -12.45
N MET A 83 17.42 6.44 -11.26
CA MET A 83 18.86 6.40 -11.06
C MET A 83 19.45 5.02 -11.36
N ARG A 84 18.72 3.94 -11.09
CA ARG A 84 19.19 2.58 -11.34
C ARG A 84 19.16 2.21 -12.82
N GLU A 85 18.02 2.41 -13.48
CA GLU A 85 17.77 1.92 -14.85
C GLU A 85 18.30 2.89 -15.92
N LEU A 86 18.02 4.19 -15.80
CA LEU A 86 18.40 5.16 -16.84
C LEU A 86 19.84 5.65 -16.69
N SER A 87 20.34 5.68 -15.46
CA SER A 87 21.63 6.30 -15.13
C SER A 87 22.73 5.29 -14.80
N GLY A 88 22.36 4.02 -14.62
CA GLY A 88 23.28 2.91 -14.36
C GLY A 88 23.98 2.97 -12.99
N LEU A 89 23.48 3.74 -12.02
CA LEU A 89 24.12 3.88 -10.70
C LEU A 89 24.07 2.55 -9.92
N ARG A 90 25.15 2.24 -9.21
CA ARG A 90 25.19 1.12 -8.25
C ARG A 90 24.29 1.41 -7.05
N TYR A 91 23.84 0.38 -6.33
CA TYR A 91 22.95 0.59 -5.17
C TYR A 91 23.56 1.49 -4.09
N ALA A 92 24.87 1.40 -3.84
CA ALA A 92 25.56 2.29 -2.89
C ALA A 92 25.55 3.76 -3.35
N GLU A 93 25.60 4.00 -4.66
CA GLU A 93 25.55 5.34 -5.25
C GLU A 93 24.14 5.93 -5.21
N VAL A 94 23.13 5.10 -5.48
CA VAL A 94 21.71 5.48 -5.29
C VAL A 94 21.43 5.80 -3.82
N ALA A 95 21.97 5.00 -2.90
CA ALA A 95 21.84 5.20 -1.47
C ALA A 95 22.47 6.53 -1.02
N ALA A 96 23.68 6.82 -1.50
CA ALA A 96 24.34 8.10 -1.27
C ALA A 96 23.56 9.28 -1.85
N ALA A 97 22.96 9.11 -3.04
CA ALA A 97 22.18 10.16 -3.70
C ALA A 97 20.86 10.46 -2.97
N LEU A 98 20.20 9.44 -2.43
CA LEU A 98 18.92 9.57 -1.71
C LEU A 98 19.08 9.77 -0.19
N SER A 99 20.31 9.79 0.33
CA SER A 99 20.60 9.83 1.77
C SER A 99 19.90 8.69 2.56
N VAL A 100 19.99 7.47 2.04
CA VAL A 100 19.39 6.26 2.67
C VAL A 100 20.43 5.15 2.79
N SER A 101 20.10 4.06 3.49
CA SER A 101 20.95 2.87 3.50
C SER A 101 20.92 2.15 2.15
N THR A 102 21.99 1.40 1.83
CA THR A 102 22.08 0.59 0.61
C THR A 102 20.93 -0.41 0.50
N ASP A 103 20.49 -0.99 1.62
CA ASP A 103 19.37 -1.93 1.63
C ASP A 103 18.02 -1.22 1.43
N ALA A 104 17.84 -0.02 1.98
CA ALA A 104 16.67 0.80 1.68
C ALA A 104 16.61 1.22 0.20
N ALA A 105 17.76 1.48 -0.43
CA ALA A 105 17.83 1.75 -1.87
C ALA A 105 17.45 0.52 -2.71
N LYS A 106 17.99 -0.66 -2.39
CA LYS A 106 17.60 -1.93 -3.04
C LYS A 106 16.10 -2.19 -2.91
N GLN A 107 15.57 -2.02 -1.70
CA GLN A 107 14.15 -2.24 -1.43
C GLN A 107 13.27 -1.23 -2.18
N SER A 108 13.70 0.02 -2.28
CA SER A 108 12.98 1.04 -3.04
C SER A 108 12.91 0.69 -4.53
N VAL A 109 14.00 0.19 -5.12
CA VAL A 109 14.02 -0.28 -6.53
C VAL A 109 13.11 -1.51 -6.70
N LEU A 110 13.17 -2.47 -5.78
CA LEU A 110 12.34 -3.67 -5.85
C LEU A 110 10.85 -3.33 -5.77
N GLU A 111 10.45 -2.49 -4.82
CA GLU A 111 9.06 -2.06 -4.67
C GLU A 111 8.60 -1.22 -5.88
N ALA A 112 9.47 -0.37 -6.44
CA ALA A 112 9.17 0.35 -7.68
C ALA A 112 8.85 -0.60 -8.85
N ARG A 113 9.70 -1.61 -9.07
CA ARG A 113 9.50 -2.62 -10.13
C ARG A 113 8.22 -3.42 -9.91
N ARG A 114 7.93 -3.81 -8.67
CA ARG A 114 6.68 -4.51 -8.31
C ARG A 114 5.46 -3.64 -8.58
N ALA A 115 5.51 -2.38 -8.21
CA ALA A 115 4.42 -1.44 -8.46
C ALA A 115 4.13 -1.28 -9.95
N LEU A 116 5.16 -1.17 -10.81
CA LEU A 116 4.96 -1.13 -12.28
C LEU A 116 4.26 -2.38 -12.81
N VAL A 117 4.61 -3.56 -12.30
CA VAL A 117 3.91 -4.81 -12.66
C VAL A 117 2.46 -4.80 -12.16
N ASP A 118 2.22 -4.29 -10.95
CA ASP A 118 0.88 -4.19 -10.38
C ASP A 118 0.01 -3.18 -11.15
N PHE A 119 0.59 -2.08 -11.66
CA PHE A 119 -0.10 -1.11 -12.53
C PHE A 119 -0.54 -1.73 -13.85
N GLY A 120 0.34 -2.48 -14.53
CA GLY A 120 -0.02 -3.24 -15.72
C GLY A 120 -1.16 -4.22 -15.46
N LYS A 121 -1.05 -5.02 -14.39
CA LYS A 121 -2.13 -5.94 -13.98
C LYS A 121 -3.43 -5.21 -13.68
N GLY A 122 -3.36 -4.06 -13.03
CA GLY A 122 -4.54 -3.24 -12.72
C GLY A 122 -5.25 -2.75 -13.98
N ARG A 123 -4.50 -2.35 -15.03
CA ARG A 123 -5.08 -2.02 -16.34
C ARG A 123 -5.74 -3.20 -17.03
N ASP A 124 -5.17 -4.40 -16.87
CA ASP A 124 -5.73 -5.63 -17.43
C ASP A 124 -6.99 -6.13 -16.69
N MET A 125 -7.32 -5.57 -15.52
CA MET A 125 -8.51 -5.96 -14.77
C MET A 125 -9.79 -5.42 -15.43
N ASP A 126 -10.79 -6.28 -15.51
CA ASP A 126 -12.14 -5.93 -15.95
C ASP A 126 -12.88 -5.06 -14.91
N CYS A 127 -13.47 -3.96 -15.38
CA CYS A 127 -14.15 -2.98 -14.54
C CYS A 127 -15.39 -3.57 -13.85
N GLU A 128 -16.15 -4.46 -14.52
CA GLU A 128 -17.34 -5.05 -13.92
C GLU A 128 -16.96 -5.92 -12.71
N THR A 129 -15.91 -6.72 -12.87
CA THR A 129 -15.33 -7.54 -11.82
C THR A 129 -14.86 -6.70 -10.64
N VAL A 130 -14.16 -5.58 -10.92
CA VAL A 130 -13.71 -4.64 -9.89
C VAL A 130 -14.89 -4.02 -9.14
N CYS A 131 -15.88 -3.49 -9.84
CA CYS A 131 -17.07 -2.90 -9.23
C CYS A 131 -17.80 -3.91 -8.33
N ARG A 132 -17.91 -5.18 -8.75
CA ARG A 132 -18.47 -6.25 -7.92
C ARG A 132 -17.69 -6.44 -6.62
N MET A 133 -16.36 -6.57 -6.71
CA MET A 133 -15.49 -6.70 -5.53
C MET A 133 -15.61 -5.53 -4.56
N VAL A 134 -15.68 -4.29 -5.09
CA VAL A 134 -15.83 -3.08 -4.27
C VAL A 134 -17.20 -3.09 -3.56
N SER A 135 -18.26 -3.45 -4.28
CA SER A 135 -19.63 -3.54 -3.74
C SER A 135 -19.73 -4.56 -2.59
N ASP A 136 -19.19 -5.77 -2.81
CA ASP A 136 -19.18 -6.86 -1.82
C ASP A 136 -18.39 -6.50 -0.56
N SER A 137 -17.46 -5.55 -0.66
CA SER A 137 -16.69 -4.99 0.46
C SER A 137 -15.92 -6.02 1.26
N ASP A 138 -15.37 -6.97 0.51
CA ASP A 138 -14.34 -7.84 1.02
C ASP A 138 -13.07 -7.02 1.31
N ARG A 139 -12.88 -6.69 2.61
CA ARG A 139 -11.71 -5.96 3.10
C ARG A 139 -10.39 -6.66 2.74
N ARG A 140 -10.40 -7.97 2.50
CA ARG A 140 -9.21 -8.71 2.07
C ARG A 140 -8.86 -8.39 0.63
N THR A 141 -9.88 -8.37 -0.24
CA THR A 141 -9.75 -8.06 -1.67
C THR A 141 -9.38 -6.60 -1.90
N LEU A 142 -9.99 -5.66 -1.18
CA LEU A 142 -9.71 -4.21 -1.24
C LEU A 142 -8.26 -3.82 -0.90
N ARG A 143 -7.50 -4.68 -0.22
CA ARG A 143 -6.09 -4.42 0.12
C ARG A 143 -5.11 -4.94 -0.94
N GLY A 144 -5.60 -5.70 -1.92
CA GLY A 144 -4.80 -6.24 -3.03
C GLY A 144 -4.08 -5.13 -3.80
N ARG A 145 -2.82 -5.37 -4.17
CA ARG A 145 -2.01 -4.38 -4.90
C ARG A 145 -2.59 -4.10 -6.29
N ALA A 146 -3.01 -5.14 -7.01
CA ALA A 146 -3.62 -5.02 -8.34
C ALA A 146 -4.94 -4.24 -8.33
N LEU A 147 -5.81 -4.45 -7.34
CA LEU A 147 -7.06 -3.70 -7.22
C LEU A 147 -6.80 -2.22 -6.93
N ARG A 148 -5.88 -1.90 -6.01
CA ARG A 148 -5.48 -0.51 -5.76
C ARG A 148 -4.85 0.16 -6.99
N ALA A 149 -4.08 -0.60 -7.76
CA ALA A 149 -3.53 -0.14 -9.03
C ALA A 149 -4.64 0.17 -10.04
N HIS A 150 -5.65 -0.69 -10.19
CA HIS A 150 -6.80 -0.43 -11.04
C HIS A 150 -7.57 0.83 -10.61
N LEU A 151 -7.87 0.97 -9.32
CA LEU A 151 -8.56 2.14 -8.78
C LEU A 151 -7.76 3.44 -8.94
N GLY A 152 -6.42 3.38 -8.99
CA GLY A 152 -5.59 4.53 -9.30
C GLY A 152 -5.59 4.91 -10.79
N ALA A 153 -5.77 3.94 -11.69
CA ALA A 153 -5.71 4.14 -13.13
C ALA A 153 -7.09 4.36 -13.79
N CYS A 154 -8.18 3.85 -13.20
CA CYS A 154 -9.52 3.88 -13.75
C CYS A 154 -10.42 4.87 -12.98
N ALA A 155 -10.71 6.03 -13.58
CA ALA A 155 -11.52 7.08 -12.96
C ALA A 155 -12.93 6.62 -12.57
N SER A 156 -13.63 5.87 -13.43
CA SER A 156 -15.00 5.41 -13.15
C SER A 156 -15.07 4.44 -11.97
N CYS A 157 -14.11 3.52 -11.85
CA CYS A 157 -14.03 2.60 -10.71
C CYS A 157 -13.65 3.33 -9.41
N HIS A 158 -12.79 4.36 -9.48
CA HIS A 158 -12.49 5.21 -8.33
C HIS A 158 -13.69 6.02 -7.86
N GLU A 159 -14.44 6.63 -8.79
CA GLU A 159 -15.70 7.33 -8.51
C GLU A 159 -16.73 6.38 -7.88
N PHE A 160 -16.82 5.15 -8.36
CA PHE A 160 -17.70 4.14 -7.79
C PHE A 160 -17.31 3.75 -6.35
N GLU A 161 -16.01 3.55 -6.08
CA GLU A 161 -15.50 3.27 -4.73
C GLU A 161 -15.83 4.41 -3.76
N THR A 162 -15.55 5.66 -4.17
CA THR A 162 -15.83 6.84 -3.36
C THR A 162 -17.33 6.98 -3.10
N ALA A 163 -18.18 6.76 -4.11
CA ALA A 163 -19.63 6.79 -3.97
C ALA A 163 -20.18 5.70 -3.02
N ILE A 164 -19.59 4.50 -2.99
CA ILE A 164 -19.95 3.47 -2.00
C ILE A 164 -19.57 3.92 -0.59
N GLY A 165 -18.39 4.52 -0.43
CA GLY A 165 -17.91 5.06 0.83
C GLY A 165 -18.85 6.14 1.40
N THR A 166 -19.24 7.11 0.57
CA THR A 166 -20.14 8.21 0.97
C THR A 166 -21.54 7.71 1.33
N ARG A 167 -22.16 6.88 0.47
CA ARG A 167 -23.50 6.30 0.74
C ARG A 167 -23.54 5.55 2.07
N ARG A 168 -22.47 4.82 2.42
CA ARG A 168 -22.38 4.14 3.71
C ARG A 168 -22.28 5.09 4.89
N ALA A 169 -21.50 6.16 4.75
CA ALA A 169 -21.44 7.21 5.77
C ALA A 169 -22.81 7.86 5.97
N ASP A 170 -23.52 8.18 4.88
CA ASP A 170 -24.85 8.78 4.92
C ASP A 170 -25.91 7.85 5.54
N LEU A 171 -25.88 6.56 5.20
CA LEU A 171 -26.76 5.55 5.79
C LEU A 171 -26.46 5.36 7.29
N ALA A 172 -25.19 5.36 7.69
CA ALA A 172 -24.81 5.31 9.10
C ALA A 172 -25.19 6.59 9.87
N ALA A 173 -25.21 7.76 9.20
CA ALA A 173 -25.63 9.01 9.80
C ALA A 173 -27.16 9.09 9.98
N SER A 174 -27.93 8.58 9.01
CA SER A 174 -29.40 8.49 9.12
C SER A 174 -29.86 7.48 10.17
N HIS A 175 -29.06 6.42 10.39
CA HIS A 175 -29.31 5.40 11.38
C HIS A 175 -28.09 5.29 12.31
N PRO A 176 -27.89 6.26 13.22
CA PRO A 176 -26.74 6.25 14.11
C PRO A 176 -26.70 4.91 14.85
N PRO A 177 -25.52 4.27 14.97
CA PRO A 177 -25.41 2.98 15.60
C PRO A 177 -26.01 3.06 16.99
N PHE A 178 -26.89 2.13 17.32
CA PHE A 178 -27.41 2.01 18.68
C PHE A 178 -26.21 1.87 19.60
N ARG A 179 -25.88 2.94 20.33
CA ARG A 179 -24.86 2.88 21.37
C ARG A 179 -25.54 2.21 22.55
N PRO A 180 -25.24 0.93 22.85
CA PRO A 180 -25.79 0.34 24.06
C PRO A 180 -25.35 1.22 25.22
N ARG A 181 -26.31 1.65 26.05
CA ARG A 181 -26.00 2.42 27.26
C ARG A 181 -24.94 1.64 28.04
N PRO A 182 -23.92 2.32 28.61
CA PRO A 182 -22.99 1.65 29.51
C PRO A 182 -23.82 0.95 30.59
N ARG A 183 -23.61 -0.35 30.76
CA ARG A 183 -24.28 -1.11 31.82
C ARG A 183 -23.97 -0.38 33.13
N PRO A 184 -24.98 -0.04 33.96
CA PRO A 184 -24.70 0.55 35.25
C PRO A 184 -23.75 -0.38 36.02
N PRO A 185 -22.82 0.15 36.82
CA PRO A 185 -22.07 -0.71 37.73
C PRO A 185 -23.11 -1.43 38.59
N TYR A 186 -23.20 -2.75 38.48
CA TYR A 186 -24.02 -3.54 39.40
C TYR A 186 -23.69 -3.06 40.81
N SER A 187 -24.68 -2.53 41.53
CA SER A 187 -24.47 -2.18 42.93
C SER A 187 -23.97 -3.43 43.64
N ARG A 188 -23.03 -3.30 44.59
CA ARG A 188 -22.48 -4.42 45.36
C ARG A 188 -23.58 -5.34 45.95
N ALA A 189 -24.78 -4.83 46.17
CA ALA A 189 -25.95 -5.59 46.60
C ALA A 189 -26.37 -6.69 45.59
N CYS A 190 -26.25 -6.45 44.29
CA CYS A 190 -26.56 -7.44 43.25
C CYS A 190 -25.44 -8.49 43.08
N GLN A 191 -24.19 -8.13 43.40
CA GLN A 191 -23.06 -9.08 43.40
C GLN A 191 -23.17 -10.12 44.53
N MET A 192 -23.78 -9.77 45.67
CA MET A 192 -23.98 -10.73 46.78
C MET A 192 -25.04 -11.79 46.44
N VAL A 193 -26.17 -11.42 45.82
CA VAL A 193 -27.21 -12.38 45.43
C VAL A 193 -26.73 -13.31 44.29
N ALA A 194 -25.90 -12.81 43.37
CA ALA A 194 -25.29 -13.65 42.32
C ALA A 194 -24.20 -14.59 42.85
N ALA A 195 -23.47 -14.21 43.91
CA ALA A 195 -22.45 -15.06 44.54
C ALA A 195 -23.06 -16.21 45.37
N GLU A 196 -24.18 -15.99 46.06
CA GLU A 196 -24.90 -17.06 46.76
C GLU A 196 -25.53 -18.08 45.80
N ALA A 197 -26.04 -17.63 44.64
CA ALA A 197 -26.58 -18.54 43.62
C ALA A 197 -25.50 -19.40 42.92
N ALA A 198 -24.29 -18.85 42.71
CA ALA A 198 -23.17 -19.57 42.11
C ALA A 198 -22.51 -20.59 43.06
N GLY A 199 -22.55 -20.35 44.38
CA GLY A 199 -21.98 -21.25 45.38
C GLY A 199 -22.73 -22.57 45.58
N VAL A 200 -24.04 -22.58 45.35
CA VAL A 200 -24.90 -23.79 45.48
C VAL A 200 -24.83 -24.65 44.22
N TRP A 201 -24.73 -24.04 43.03
CA TRP A 201 -24.65 -24.76 41.75
C TRP A 201 -23.29 -25.45 41.51
N TRP A 202 -22.17 -24.84 41.92
CA TRP A 202 -20.84 -25.46 41.79
C TRP A 202 -20.70 -26.76 42.59
N ARG A 203 -21.17 -26.79 43.85
CA ARG A 203 -21.09 -27.99 44.70
C ARG A 203 -21.99 -29.13 44.19
N ALA A 204 -23.14 -28.81 43.62
CA ALA A 204 -24.05 -29.80 43.04
C ALA A 204 -23.50 -30.39 41.72
N CYS A 205 -22.84 -29.58 40.89
CA CYS A 205 -22.28 -30.03 39.61
C CYS A 205 -21.01 -30.89 39.80
N TRP A 206 -20.14 -30.53 40.76
CA TRP A 206 -18.91 -31.29 41.02
C TRP A 206 -19.15 -32.66 41.68
N ALA A 207 -20.22 -32.81 42.47
CA ALA A 207 -20.60 -34.10 43.05
C ALA A 207 -21.18 -35.09 42.01
N ALA A 208 -21.75 -34.59 40.91
CA ALA A 208 -22.27 -35.41 39.81
C ALA A 208 -21.16 -35.91 38.86
N GLU A 209 -20.03 -35.21 38.78
CA GLU A 209 -18.96 -35.51 37.83
C GLU A 209 -17.87 -36.46 38.40
N ALA A 210 -17.81 -36.61 39.73
CA ALA A 210 -16.88 -37.50 40.42
C ALA A 210 -17.30 -38.98 40.43
N SER A 211 -18.58 -39.31 40.20
CA SER A 211 -19.11 -40.68 40.20
C SER A 211 -19.03 -41.39 38.84
N ALA A 212 -18.68 -40.67 37.76
CA ALA A 212 -18.72 -41.19 36.39
C ALA A 212 -17.39 -41.76 35.85
N ARG A 213 -16.29 -41.76 36.62
CA ARG A 213 -14.99 -42.32 36.17
C ARG A 213 -14.72 -43.69 36.80
N ARG A 214 -15.34 -44.74 36.24
CA ARG A 214 -14.83 -46.12 36.36
C ARG A 214 -13.66 -46.32 35.38
N PRO A 215 -12.59 -47.04 35.77
CA PRO A 215 -11.47 -47.33 34.88
C PRO A 215 -11.72 -48.61 34.05
N ALA A 216 -11.51 -48.54 32.74
CA ALA A 216 -11.40 -49.69 31.84
C ALA A 216 -10.08 -49.56 31.07
N SER A 217 -9.01 -50.23 31.53
CA SER A 217 -8.47 -51.50 30.98
C SER A 217 -8.02 -51.38 29.50
N ARG A 218 -6.71 -51.33 29.23
CA ARG A 218 -5.79 -52.47 28.96
C ARG A 218 -5.80 -52.86 27.47
N TRP A 219 -4.78 -52.40 26.72
CA TRP A 219 -4.45 -52.88 25.37
C TRP A 219 -3.51 -54.10 25.47
N PRO A 220 -3.66 -55.15 24.63
CA PRO A 220 -2.67 -56.21 24.50
C PRO A 220 -1.64 -55.88 23.41
N SER A 221 -0.38 -56.18 23.71
CA SER A 221 0.75 -56.23 22.78
C SER A 221 0.61 -57.42 21.83
N ALA A 222 0.92 -57.23 20.54
CA ALA A 222 1.05 -58.32 19.57
C ALA A 222 2.52 -58.78 19.46
N PRO A 223 2.77 -60.08 19.18
CA PRO A 223 4.11 -60.65 19.02
C PRO A 223 4.78 -60.30 17.69
#